data_AF-A0A963SZG6-F1
#
_entry.id   AF-A0A963SZG6-F1
#
_cell.length_a   1.000
_cell.length_b   1.000
_cell.length_c   1.000
_cell.angle_alpha   90.00
_cell.angle_beta   90.00
_cell.angle_gamma   90.00
#
_symmetry.space_group_name_H-M   'P 1'
#
loop_
_entity.id
_entity.type
_entity.pdbx_description
1 polymer ?
#
loop_
_entity_poly.entity_id
_entity_poly.type
_entity_poly.pdbx_seq_one_letter_code
_entity_poly.pdbx_strand_id
1 'polypeptide(L)'
;EIRPDCRVVVLTGYGAIATAVAAVKIGAVDYLSKPADANDITNALLASGDKLPPPPENPMSADRVRWEHIQRVYELCDRNISETARRLSMHRRTLQRILAKRSPK
;
A
#
# COMPACT_ATOMS: atom_id res chain seq x y z
N GLU A 1 7.56 5.50 -28.48
CA GLU A 1 8.95 4.97 -28.43
C GLU A 1 9.07 4.13 -27.16
N ILE A 2 9.38 2.84 -27.27
CA ILE A 2 9.51 1.93 -26.13
C ILE A 2 10.99 1.89 -25.75
N ARG A 3 11.34 2.16 -24.49
CA ARG A 3 12.71 2.09 -23.97
C ARG A 3 12.88 0.78 -23.17
N PRO A 4 13.31 -0.32 -23.81
CA PRO A 4 13.46 -1.62 -23.14
C PRO A 4 14.50 -1.58 -22.00
N ASP A 5 15.44 -0.63 -22.03
CA ASP A 5 16.50 -0.50 -21.03
C ASP A 5 16.05 0.31 -19.78
N CYS A 6 14.83 0.84 -19.80
CA CYS A 6 14.33 1.70 -18.73
C CYS A 6 13.86 0.88 -17.52
N ARG A 7 14.42 1.19 -16.35
CA ARG A 7 13.99 0.61 -15.07
C ARG A 7 12.80 1.40 -14.51
N VAL A 8 11.72 0.70 -14.18
CA VAL A 8 10.49 1.32 -13.66
C VAL A 8 10.25 0.86 -12.22
N VAL A 9 10.03 1.81 -11.32
CA VAL A 9 9.60 1.54 -9.93
C VAL A 9 8.22 2.15 -9.71
N VAL A 10 7.32 1.38 -9.09
CA VAL A 10 5.96 1.83 -8.79
C VAL A 10 5.91 2.38 -7.38
N LEU A 11 5.71 3.69 -7.22
CA LEU A 11 5.55 4.35 -5.91
C LEU A 11 4.08 4.69 -5.66
N THR A 12 3.49 4.17 -4.58
CA THR A 12 2.07 4.42 -4.29
C THR A 12 1.76 4.47 -2.80
N GLY A 13 0.86 5.36 -2.38
CA GLY A 13 0.33 5.33 -0.99
C GLY A 13 -0.61 4.16 -0.72
N TYR A 14 -0.93 3.37 -1.75
CA TYR A 14 -1.89 2.29 -1.68
C TYR A 14 -1.18 0.95 -1.95
N GLY A 15 -0.36 0.52 -0.99
CA GLY A 15 0.26 -0.80 -1.02
C GLY A 15 -0.79 -1.90 -0.96
N ALA A 16 -0.90 -2.72 -2.00
CA ALA A 16 -1.64 -3.97 -1.98
C ALA A 16 -0.76 -5.05 -2.62
N ILE A 17 -0.71 -6.24 -2.01
CA ILE A 17 0.14 -7.34 -2.50
C ILE A 17 -0.25 -7.69 -3.95
N ALA A 18 -1.55 -7.68 -4.25
CA ALA A 18 -2.05 -7.98 -5.60
C ALA A 18 -1.54 -7.00 -6.67
N THR A 19 -1.50 -5.70 -6.38
CA THR A 19 -1.01 -4.68 -7.32
C THR A 19 0.50 -4.69 -7.44
N ALA A 20 1.21 -5.03 -6.36
CA ALA A 20 2.66 -5.23 -6.40
C ALA A 20 3.05 -6.40 -7.29
N VAL A 21 2.37 -7.55 -7.15
CA VAL A 21 2.58 -8.71 -8.02
C VAL A 21 2.25 -8.39 -9.48
N ALA A 22 1.16 -7.66 -9.72
CA ALA A 22 0.80 -7.24 -11.08
C ALA A 22 1.86 -6.31 -11.69
N ALA A 23 2.37 -5.34 -10.93
CA ALA A 23 3.42 -4.42 -11.38
C ALA A 23 4.70 -5.17 -11.77
N VAL A 24 5.17 -6.09 -10.94
CA VAL A 24 6.38 -6.90 -11.21
C VAL A 24 6.17 -7.78 -12.46
N LYS A 25 4.98 -8.38 -12.63
CA LYS A 25 4.64 -9.16 -13.83
C LYS A 25 4.68 -8.34 -15.13
N ILE A 26 4.40 -7.04 -15.07
CA ILE A 26 4.40 -6.14 -16.23
C ILE A 26 5.82 -5.58 -16.49
N GLY A 27 6.80 -5.90 -15.64
CA GLY A 27 8.20 -5.50 -15.80
C GLY A 27 8.65 -4.37 -14.88
N ALA A 28 7.89 -4.03 -13.83
CA ALA A 28 8.39 -3.16 -12.78
C ALA A 28 9.52 -3.85 -12.01
N VAL A 29 10.59 -3.09 -11.75
CA VAL A 29 11.76 -3.50 -10.97
C VAL A 29 11.40 -3.62 -9.50
N ASP A 30 10.59 -2.70 -8.99
CA ASP A 30 10.17 -2.69 -7.59
C ASP A 30 8.84 -1.96 -7.38
N TYR A 31 8.21 -2.19 -6.23
CA TYR A 31 6.96 -1.61 -5.80
C TYR A 31 7.12 -1.02 -4.39
N LEU A 32 7.20 0.31 -4.31
CA LEU A 32 7.37 1.06 -3.07
C LEU A 32 6.04 1.64 -2.60
N SER A 33 5.82 1.58 -1.28
CA SER A 33 4.68 2.25 -0.64
C SER A 33 5.10 3.62 -0.10
N LYS A 34 4.29 4.67 -0.30
CA LYS A 34 4.53 5.96 0.38
C LYS A 34 4.25 5.80 1.88
N PRO A 35 4.96 6.51 2.76
CA PRO A 35 6.07 7.43 2.47
C PRO A 35 7.35 6.65 2.13
N ALA A 36 8.00 7.01 1.03
CA ALA A 36 9.31 6.50 0.66
C ALA A 36 10.22 7.71 0.41
N ASP A 37 11.44 7.65 0.90
CA ASP A 37 12.40 8.72 0.78
C ASP A 37 13.18 8.59 -0.54
N ALA A 38 13.90 9.66 -0.93
CA ALA A 38 14.69 9.66 -2.16
C ALA A 38 15.75 8.55 -2.16
N ASN A 39 16.28 8.20 -0.99
CA ASN A 39 17.20 7.08 -0.82
C ASN A 39 16.54 5.73 -1.15
N ASP A 40 15.29 5.51 -0.73
CA ASP A 40 14.56 4.26 -1.00
C ASP A 40 14.32 4.06 -2.49
N ILE A 41 13.96 5.14 -3.19
CA ILE A 41 13.75 5.13 -4.64
C ILE A 41 15.07 4.84 -5.37
N THR A 42 16.17 5.47 -4.92
CA THR A 42 17.49 5.30 -5.52
C THR A 42 17.99 3.86 -5.30
N ASN A 43 17.79 3.31 -4.11
CA ASN A 43 18.12 1.93 -3.79
C ASN A 43 17.31 0.94 -4.65
N ALA A 44 16.01 1.14 -4.80
CA ALA A 44 15.17 0.29 -5.66
C ALA A 44 15.59 0.35 -7.15
N LEU A 45 15.98 1.53 -7.64
CA LEU A 45 16.45 1.72 -9.02
C LEU A 45 17.89 1.27 -9.27
N LEU A 46 18.71 1.13 -8.23
CA LEU A 46 20.11 0.68 -8.35
C LEU A 46 20.31 -0.77 -7.90
N ALA A 47 19.34 -1.37 -7.19
CA ALA A 47 19.41 -2.74 -6.70
C ALA A 47 19.59 -3.72 -7.86
N SER A 48 20.72 -4.41 -7.89
CA SER A 48 21.02 -5.45 -8.88
C SER A 48 20.48 -6.78 -8.39
N GLY A 49 19.18 -7.05 -8.62
CA GLY A 49 18.52 -8.37 -8.73
C GLY A 49 18.67 -9.48 -7.67
N ASP A 50 19.67 -9.45 -6.79
CA ASP A 50 20.15 -10.62 -6.03
C ASP A 50 19.89 -10.52 -4.52
N LYS A 51 19.35 -9.40 -4.04
CA LYS A 51 19.04 -9.22 -2.64
C LYS A 51 17.63 -8.67 -2.48
N LEU A 52 16.75 -9.51 -1.93
CA LEU A 52 15.51 -9.03 -1.32
C LEU A 52 15.88 -7.91 -0.33
N PRO A 53 15.19 -6.77 -0.37
CA PRO A 53 15.44 -5.70 0.59
C PRO A 53 15.27 -6.28 2.00
N PRO A 54 16.10 -5.87 2.97
CA PRO A 54 15.92 -6.29 4.35
C PRO A 54 14.50 -5.90 4.79
N PRO A 55 13.81 -6.76 5.55
CA PRO A 55 12.50 -6.42 6.08
C PRO A 55 12.61 -5.11 6.86
N PRO A 56 11.64 -4.19 6.72
CA PRO A 56 11.69 -2.90 7.38
C PRO A 56 11.85 -3.08 8.88
N GLU A 57 12.77 -2.33 9.50
CA GLU A 57 13.12 -2.49 10.93
C GLU A 57 11.91 -2.32 11.86
N ASN A 58 10.91 -1.53 11.44
CA ASN A 58 9.66 -1.33 12.17
C ASN A 58 8.47 -1.59 11.25
N PRO A 59 8.02 -2.87 11.10
CA PRO A 59 6.79 -3.15 10.38
C PRO A 59 5.63 -2.43 11.07
N MET A 60 4.70 -1.91 10.28
CA MET A 60 3.51 -1.28 10.84
C MET A 60 2.74 -2.26 11.74
N SER A 61 2.27 -1.77 12.88
CA SER A 61 1.38 -2.55 13.76
C SER A 61 0.19 -3.09 12.95
N ALA A 62 -0.23 -4.33 13.26
CA ALA A 62 -1.39 -4.96 12.63
C ALA A 62 -2.65 -4.07 12.74
N ASP A 63 -2.77 -3.28 13.81
CA ASP A 63 -3.87 -2.34 13.99
C ASP A 63 -3.77 -1.13 13.05
N ARG A 64 -2.55 -0.66 12.76
CA ARG A 64 -2.31 0.44 11.82
C ARG A 64 -2.56 0.01 10.38
N VAL A 65 -2.13 -1.20 10.00
CA VAL A 65 -2.44 -1.79 8.69
C VAL A 65 -3.96 -1.94 8.50
N ARG A 66 -4.65 -2.44 9.53
CA ARG A 66 -6.12 -2.54 9.52
C ARG A 66 -6.77 -1.17 9.35
N TRP A 67 -6.30 -0.17 10.07
CA TRP A 67 -6.84 1.19 10.02
C TRP A 67 -6.72 1.83 8.63
N GLU A 68 -5.54 1.75 8.01
CA GLU A 68 -5.31 2.28 6.67
C GLU A 68 -6.14 1.54 5.62
N HIS A 69 -6.30 0.22 5.76
CA HIS A 69 -7.17 -0.55 4.88
C HIS A 69 -8.64 -0.07 4.96
N ILE A 70 -9.13 0.18 6.18
CA ILE A 70 -10.49 0.67 6.41
C ILE A 70 -10.69 2.07 5.80
N GLN A 71 -9.75 2.99 6.03
CA GLN A 71 -9.78 4.33 5.45
C GLN A 71 -9.75 4.29 3.91
N ARG A 72 -8.92 3.43 3.34
CA ARG A 72 -8.83 3.24 1.88
C ARG A 72 -10.16 2.82 1.26
N VAL A 73 -10.80 1.78 1.82
CA VAL A 73 -12.09 1.31 1.27
C VAL A 73 -13.17 2.36 1.48
N TYR A 74 -13.11 3.14 2.57
CA TYR A 74 -14.00 4.26 2.81
C TYR A 74 -13.90 5.36 1.76
N GLU A 75 -12.68 5.74 1.36
CA GLU A 75 -12.45 6.71 0.28
C GLU A 75 -12.92 6.20 -1.08
N LEU A 76 -12.62 4.94 -1.42
CA LEU A 76 -13.04 4.31 -2.67
C LEU A 76 -14.57 4.15 -2.79
N CYS A 77 -15.29 4.24 -1.68
CA CYS A 77 -16.74 4.16 -1.62
C CYS A 77 -17.38 5.55 -1.44
N ASP A 78 -16.69 6.63 -1.85
CA ASP A 78 -17.16 8.02 -1.74
C ASP A 78 -17.60 8.40 -0.33
N ARG A 79 -16.88 7.90 0.68
CA ARG A 79 -17.19 8.11 2.11
C ARG A 79 -18.55 7.53 2.54
N ASN A 80 -19.06 6.51 1.85
CA ASN A 80 -20.27 5.80 2.24
C ASN A 80 -19.96 4.69 3.26
N ILE A 81 -20.35 4.91 4.52
CA ILE A 81 -20.14 3.96 5.63
C ILE A 81 -20.81 2.60 5.34
N SER A 82 -22.02 2.60 4.78
CA SER A 82 -22.78 1.36 4.56
C SER A 82 -22.16 0.48 3.47
N GLU A 83 -21.69 1.10 2.38
CA GLU A 83 -21.02 0.37 1.29
C GLU A 83 -19.65 -0.15 1.72
N THR A 84 -18.89 0.68 2.44
CA THR A 84 -17.60 0.30 3.01
C THR A 84 -17.73 -0.88 3.96
N ALA A 85 -18.74 -0.86 4.83
CA ALA A 85 -19.02 -1.95 5.77
C ALA A 85 -19.35 -3.27 5.04
N ARG A 86 -20.12 -3.21 3.95
CA ARG A 86 -20.42 -4.37 3.10
C ARG A 86 -19.17 -4.93 2.44
N ARG A 87 -18.32 -4.07 1.86
CA ARG A 87 -17.07 -4.51 1.19
C ARG A 87 -16.03 -5.08 2.14
N LEU A 88 -15.97 -4.56 3.36
CA LEU A 88 -15.06 -5.04 4.39
C LEU A 88 -15.64 -6.20 5.21
N SER A 89 -16.82 -6.73 4.85
CA SER A 89 -17.54 -7.78 5.58
C SER A 89 -17.64 -7.50 7.08
N MET A 90 -17.91 -6.25 7.44
CA MET A 90 -18.00 -5.81 8.83
C MET A 90 -19.32 -5.12 9.13
N HIS A 91 -19.72 -5.13 10.39
CA HIS A 91 -20.94 -4.46 10.79
C HIS A 91 -20.78 -2.93 10.73
N ARG A 92 -21.78 -2.22 10.20
CA ARG A 92 -21.77 -0.74 10.05
C ARG A 92 -21.42 -0.03 11.37
N ARG A 93 -21.95 -0.48 12.51
CA ARG A 93 -21.63 0.08 13.83
C ARG A 93 -20.15 -0.08 14.21
N THR A 94 -19.54 -1.21 13.86
CA THR A 94 -18.12 -1.45 14.11
C THR A 94 -17.27 -0.48 13.30
N LEU A 95 -17.57 -0.33 12.00
CA LEU A 95 -16.89 0.61 11.12
C LEU A 95 -17.03 2.06 11.63
N GLN A 96 -18.24 2.46 12.01
CA GLN A 96 -18.52 3.79 12.54
C GLN A 96 -17.73 4.06 13.83
N ARG A 97 -17.65 3.08 14.74
CA ARG A 97 -16.86 3.18 15.98
C ARG A 97 -15.36 3.27 15.71
N ILE A 98 -14.89 2.51 14.73
CA ILE A 98 -13.50 2.56 14.27
C ILE A 98 -13.24 3.98 13.76
N LEU A 99 -13.96 4.46 12.74
CA LEU A 99 -13.78 5.79 12.14
C LEU A 99 -13.91 6.96 13.13
N ALA A 100 -14.69 6.81 14.20
CA ALA A 100 -14.83 7.83 15.25
C ALA A 100 -13.62 7.94 16.19
N LYS A 101 -12.82 6.89 16.34
CA LYS A 101 -11.55 6.94 17.08
C LYS A 101 -10.47 7.54 16.19
N ARG A 102 -9.61 8.42 16.74
CA ARG A 102 -8.40 8.87 16.02
C ARG A 102 -7.47 7.68 15.75
N SER A 103 -6.67 7.77 14.69
CA SER A 103 -5.74 6.73 14.25
C SER A 103 -4.97 6.12 15.44
N PRO A 104 -4.85 4.78 15.53
CA PRO A 104 -4.02 4.15 16.53
C PRO A 104 -2.56 4.62 16.38
N LYS A 105 -1.89 4.91 17.51
CA LYS A 105 -0.47 5.29 17.55
C LYS A 105 0.42 4.12 17.15
#